data_AF-A0A950B399-F1
#
_entry.id   AF-A0A950B399-F1
#
_cell.length_a   1.000
_cell.length_b   1.000
_cell.length_c   1.000
_cell.angle_alpha   90.00
_cell.angle_beta   90.00
_cell.angle_gamma   90.00
#
_symmetry.space_group_name_H-M   'P 1'
#
loop_
_entity.id
_entity.type
_entity.pdbx_description
1 polymer ?
#
loop_
_entity_poly.entity_id
_entity_poly.type
_entity_poly.pdbx_seq_one_letter_code
_entity_poly.pdbx_strand_id
1 'polypeptide(L)' 'MHALDRTDRRILDILQREGRIAITELAERVGLSASPCSERIKRMERAGVIT' A
#
# COMPACT_ATOMS: atom_id res chain seq x y z
N MET A 1 8.47 15.99 -2.59
CA MET A 1 7.10 15.44 -2.56
C MET A 1 7.06 14.22 -3.48
N HIS A 2 7.12 13.01 -2.94
CA HIS A 2 7.04 11.80 -3.77
C HIS A 2 5.61 11.66 -4.29
N ALA A 3 5.43 11.73 -5.61
CA ALA A 3 4.14 11.51 -6.23
C ALA A 3 3.70 10.06 -5.99
N LEU A 4 2.53 9.89 -5.38
CA LEU A 4 1.87 8.59 -5.27
C LEU A 4 1.46 8.14 -6.67
N ASP A 5 1.84 6.93 -7.05
CA ASP A 5 1.41 6.35 -8.32
C ASP A 5 0.00 5.76 -8.21
N ARG A 6 -0.50 5.13 -9.28
CA ARG A 6 -1.84 4.54 -9.28
C ARG A 6 -1.96 3.35 -8.32
N THR A 7 -0.88 2.60 -8.14
CA THR A 7 -0.85 1.43 -7.27
C THR A 7 -0.83 1.85 -5.82
N ASP A 8 -0.04 2.86 -5.47
CA ASP A 8 -0.03 3.43 -4.12
C ASP A 8 -1.43 3.92 -3.70
N ARG A 9 -2.14 4.62 -4.61
CA ARG A 9 -3.52 5.05 -4.35
C ARG A 9 -4.48 3.88 -4.12
N ARG A 10 -4.35 2.79 -4.88
CA ARG A 10 -5.17 1.58 -4.66
C ARG A 10 -4.84 0.91 -3.32
N ILE A 11 -3.56 0.86 -2.95
CA ILE A 11 -3.14 0.36 -1.63
C ILE A 11 -3.79 1.18 -0.52
N LEU A 12 -3.76 2.50 -0.61
CA LEU A 12 -4.37 3.40 0.37
C LEU A 12 -5.89 3.24 0.45
N ASP A 13 -6.61 3.15 -0.67
CA ASP A 13 -8.07 2.95 -0.68
C ASP A 13 -8.45 1.64 0.04
N ILE A 14 -7.72 0.55 -0.20
CA ILE A 14 -7.98 -0.72 0.47
C ILE A 14 -7.62 -0.63 1.96
N LEU A 15 -6.45 -0.10 2.33
CA LEU A 15 -6.02 0.03 3.73
C LEU A 15 -6.96 0.93 4.56
N GLN A 16 -7.49 1.99 3.95
CA GLN A 16 -8.45 2.89 4.62
C GLN A 16 -9.79 2.20 4.90
N ARG A 17 -10.21 1.28 4.04
CA ARG A 17 -11.44 0.49 4.23
C ARG A 17 -11.23 -0.71 5.15
N GLU A 18 -10.07 -1.35 5.04
CA GLU A 18 -9.74 -2.63 5.68
C GLU A 18 -8.34 -2.57 6.32
N GLY A 19 -8.17 -1.79 7.39
CA GLY A 19 -6.86 -1.56 8.02
C GLY A 19 -6.19 -2.81 8.64
N ARG A 20 -6.89 -3.95 8.72
CA ARG A 20 -6.36 -5.23 9.21
C ARG A 20 -6.11 -6.25 8.09
N ILE A 21 -6.23 -5.86 6.83
CA ILE A 21 -6.00 -6.76 5.69
C ILE A 21 -4.57 -7.32 5.71
N ALA A 22 -4.42 -8.60 5.41
CA ALA A 22 -3.10 -9.21 5.30
C ALA A 22 -2.36 -8.62 4.09
N ILE A 23 -1.04 -8.39 4.22
CA ILE A 23 -0.21 -7.84 3.13
C ILE A 23 -0.27 -8.72 1.87
N THR A 24 -0.34 -10.05 2.03
CA THR A 24 -0.47 -10.99 0.91
C THR A 24 -1.77 -10.78 0.14
N GLU A 25 -2.89 -10.65 0.84
CA GLU A 25 -4.20 -10.41 0.24
C GLU A 25 -4.30 -9.01 -0.39
N LEU A 26 -3.76 -8.00 0.29
CA LEU A 26 -3.64 -6.65 -0.26
C LEU A 26 -2.83 -6.65 -1.56
N ALA A 27 -1.70 -7.37 -1.58
CA ALA A 27 -0.84 -7.49 -2.76
C ALA A 27 -1.58 -8.13 -3.92
N GLU A 28 -2.31 -9.23 -3.70
CA GLU A 28 -3.15 -9.88 -4.71
C GLU A 28 -4.19 -8.91 -5.29
N ARG A 29 -4.92 -8.20 -4.43
CA ARG A 29 -5.96 -7.23 -4.85
C ARG A 29 -5.41 -6.06 -5.67
N VAL A 30 -4.13 -5.69 -5.51
CA VAL A 30 -3.47 -4.63 -6.29
C VAL A 30 -2.62 -5.17 -7.45
N GLY A 31 -2.55 -6.49 -7.64
CA GLY A 31 -1.78 -7.13 -8.73
C GLY A 31 -0.27 -7.12 -8.50
N LEU A 32 0.17 -7.24 -7.24
CA LEU A 32 1.56 -7.30 -6.82
C LEU A 32 1.85 -8.58 -6.04
N SER A 33 3.13 -8.91 -5.88
CA SER A 33 3.57 -9.85 -4.84
C SER A 33 3.73 -9.13 -3.48
N ALA A 34 3.81 -9.92 -2.41
CA ALA A 34 3.85 -9.38 -1.04
C ALA A 34 5.03 -8.44 -0.77
N SER A 35 6.22 -8.75 -1.32
CA SER A 35 7.43 -7.96 -1.14
C SER A 35 7.32 -6.53 -1.71
N PRO A 36 7.00 -6.30 -3.00
CA PRO A 36 6.83 -4.95 -3.54
C PRO A 36 5.64 -4.20 -2.94
N CYS A 37 4.60 -4.90 -2.49
CA CYS A 37 3.50 -4.27 -1.75
C CYS A 37 3.98 -3.71 -0.40
N SER A 38 4.71 -4.52 0.38
CA SER A 38 5.27 -4.11 1.67
C SER A 38 6.25 -2.94 1.54
N GLU A 39 7.14 -2.97 0.55
CA GLU A 39 8.10 -1.88 0.35
C GLU A 39 7.42 -0.56 -0.03
N ARG A 40 6.33 -0.62 -0.80
CA ARG A 40 5.50 0.56 -1.10
C ARG A 40 4.84 1.13 0.14
N ILE A 41 4.27 0.29 1.00
CA ILE A 41 3.68 0.72 2.29
C ILE A 41 4.75 1.39 3.16
N LYS A 42 5.90 0.74 3.38
CA LYS A 42 7.02 1.32 4.15
C LYS A 42 7.52 2.65 3.58
N ARG A 43 7.51 2.82 2.25
CA ARG A 43 7.89 4.09 1.61
C ARG A 43 6.86 5.17 1.91
N MET A 44 5.56 4.84 1.88
CA MET A 44 4.48 5.75 2.21
C MET A 44 4.47 6.14 3.69
N GLU A 45 4.71 5.19 4.60
CA GLU A 45 4.90 5.44 6.04
C GLU A 45 6.08 6.40 6.29
N ARG A 46 7.25 6.10 5.70
CA ARG A 46 8.44 6.99 5.80
C ARG A 46 8.21 8.38 5.21
N ALA A 47 7.32 8.48 4.22
CA ALA A 47 6.93 9.76 3.62
C ALA A 47 5.83 10.50 4.40
N GLY A 48 5.32 9.92 5.50
CA GLY A 48 4.24 10.49 6.31
C GLY A 48 2.87 10.45 5.64
N VAL A 49 2.67 9.57 4.64
CA VAL A 49 1.39 9.38 3.94
C VAL A 49 0.47 8.42 4.69
N ILE A 50 1.06 7.45 5.40
CA ILE A 50 0.36 6.51 6.30
C ILE A 50 0.85 6.83 7.73
N THR A 51 -0.09 6.86 8.68
CA THR A 51 0.15 7.19 10.10
C THR A 51 -0.53 6.18 11.00
#